data_AF-A0A7X9DEV1-F1
#
_entry.id   AF-A0A7X9DEV1-F1
#
_cell.length_a   1.000
_cell.length_b   1.000
_cell.length_c   1.000
_cell.angle_alpha   90.00
_cell.angle_beta   90.00
_cell.angle_gamma   90.00
#
_symmetry.space_group_name_H-M   'P 1'
#
loop_
_entity.id
_entity.type
_entity.pdbx_description
1 polymer ?
#
loop_
_entity_poly.entity_id
_entity_poly.type
_entity_poly.pdbx_seq_one_letter_code
_entity_poly.pdbx_strand_id
1 'polypeptide(L)'
;MGTLIVQRPVTIIMSFSALCLFGIISACNLTMDLLPPVQYPEISIITLYPGASPSEIEQLITKPVEEAVNSVAGVTRIHSESIEGASLVVATLQWGSNVDFALLKVREKVDLVKGILPQDVYKPIVTRFDPNSLPVMNIVITSQDMDLRQLRYETEKNIVPLFERIDGVGNAKVTGGKVRQIEVLVNRDALQAYNTGIHEIINSIQSSHYN
;
A
#
# COMPACT_ATOMS: atom_id res chain seq x y z
N MET A 1 24.61 -10.72 56.12
CA MET A 1 23.30 -10.66 55.43
C MET A 1 22.26 -11.61 56.02
N GLY A 2 22.56 -12.90 56.27
CA GLY A 2 21.54 -13.89 56.65
C GLY A 2 20.84 -13.71 58.01
N THR A 3 21.49 -13.10 59.01
CA THR A 3 20.91 -12.94 60.36
C THR A 3 19.89 -11.82 60.48
N LEU A 4 19.96 -10.80 59.61
CA LEU A 4 18.98 -9.72 59.55
C LEU A 4 17.62 -10.21 59.00
N ILE A 5 17.67 -11.22 58.14
CA ILE A 5 16.49 -11.80 57.46
C ILE A 5 15.62 -12.58 58.44
N VAL A 6 16.23 -13.25 59.42
CA VAL A 6 15.52 -14.10 60.39
C VAL A 6 14.84 -13.28 61.51
N GLN A 7 15.34 -12.08 61.83
CA GLN A 7 14.82 -11.27 62.94
C GLN A 7 13.58 -10.42 62.59
N ARG A 8 13.27 -10.23 61.31
CA ARG A 8 12.09 -9.46 60.85
C ARG A 8 11.33 -10.17 59.73
N PRO A 9 10.75 -11.36 60.01
CA PRO A 9 10.03 -12.15 59.00
C PRO A 9 8.87 -11.38 58.39
N VAL A 10 8.15 -10.57 59.18
CA VAL A 10 7.01 -9.76 58.71
C VAL A 10 7.43 -8.69 57.70
N THR A 11 8.55 -7.99 57.93
CA THR A 11 9.03 -6.92 57.04
C THR A 11 9.43 -7.49 55.68
N ILE A 12 10.00 -8.69 55.65
CA ILE A 12 10.47 -9.34 54.42
C ILE A 12 9.29 -9.88 53.61
N ILE A 13 8.32 -10.51 54.28
CA ILE A 13 7.08 -10.97 53.63
C ILE A 13 6.32 -9.79 53.03
N MET A 14 6.20 -8.67 53.76
CA MET A 14 5.58 -7.44 53.26
C MET A 14 6.32 -6.87 52.05
N SER A 15 7.66 -6.82 52.09
CA SER A 15 8.47 -6.31 50.99
C SER A 15 8.37 -7.20 49.74
N PHE A 16 8.37 -8.52 49.91
CA PHE A 16 8.17 -9.46 48.79
C PHE A 16 6.75 -9.39 48.25
N SER A 17 5.73 -9.28 49.11
CA SER A 17 4.34 -9.07 48.68
C SER A 17 4.18 -7.79 47.88
N ALA A 18 4.77 -6.69 48.32
CA ALA A 18 4.74 -5.43 47.57
C ALA A 18 5.41 -5.60 46.20
N LEU A 19 6.56 -6.29 46.14
CA LEU A 19 7.29 -6.53 44.89
C LEU A 19 6.50 -7.43 43.93
N CYS A 20 5.84 -8.48 44.44
CA CYS A 20 4.92 -9.31 43.67
C CYS A 20 3.72 -8.50 43.17
N LEU A 21 3.14 -7.63 43.99
CA LEU A 21 2.01 -6.79 43.62
C LEU A 21 2.38 -5.83 42.48
N PHE A 22 3.53 -5.16 42.60
CA PHE A 22 4.09 -4.31 41.53
C PHE A 22 4.42 -5.14 40.27
N GLY A 23 4.92 -6.36 40.44
CA GLY A 23 5.17 -7.28 39.33
C GLY A 23 3.89 -7.65 38.57
N ILE A 24 2.81 -7.96 39.28
CA ILE A 24 1.50 -8.28 38.69
C ILE A 24 0.92 -7.05 37.97
N ILE A 25 0.96 -5.88 38.62
CA ILE A 25 0.47 -4.63 38.01
C ILE A 25 1.27 -4.30 36.74
N SER A 26 2.60 -4.43 36.78
CA SER A 26 3.48 -4.18 35.63
C SER A 26 3.22 -5.18 34.49
N ALA A 27 3.02 -6.46 34.83
CA ALA A 27 2.70 -7.49 33.85
C ALA A 27 1.31 -7.27 33.19
N CYS A 28 0.32 -6.82 33.95
CA CYS A 28 -1.01 -6.51 33.41
C CYS A 28 -1.06 -5.20 32.61
N ASN A 29 -0.20 -4.22 32.92
CA ASN A 29 -0.13 -2.94 32.22
C ASN A 29 0.81 -2.93 31.01
N LEU A 30 1.51 -4.04 30.73
CA LEU A 30 2.39 -4.12 29.57
C LEU A 30 1.53 -4.17 28.31
N THR A 31 1.48 -3.05 27.57
CA THR A 31 0.83 -3.00 26.26
C THR A 31 1.56 -3.95 25.32
N MET A 32 0.82 -4.97 24.86
CA MET A 32 1.32 -5.99 23.96
C MET A 32 1.36 -5.44 22.54
N ASP A 33 2.27 -4.50 22.28
CA ASP A 33 2.54 -4.06 20.92
C ASP A 33 3.39 -5.14 20.23
N LEU A 34 2.79 -5.86 19.28
CA LEU A 34 3.46 -6.91 18.50
C LEU A 34 4.66 -6.37 17.69
N LEU A 35 4.66 -5.07 17.42
CA LEU A 35 5.73 -4.34 16.76
C LEU A 35 5.98 -3.07 17.58
N PRO A 36 7.18 -2.88 18.18
CA PRO A 36 7.53 -1.55 18.68
C PRO A 36 7.38 -0.53 17.53
N PRO A 37 7.13 0.76 17.80
CA PRO A 37 7.05 1.79 16.77
C PRO A 37 8.44 2.01 16.15
N VAL A 38 8.86 1.08 15.30
CA VAL A 38 10.04 1.16 14.48
C VAL A 38 9.64 2.01 13.28
N GLN A 39 10.19 3.22 13.20
CA GLN A 39 10.09 4.02 11.99
C GLN A 39 10.92 3.32 10.93
N TYR A 40 10.29 2.47 10.12
CA TYR A 40 10.94 1.84 8.97
C TYR A 40 11.40 2.94 8.03
N PRO A 41 12.71 3.03 7.72
CA PRO A 41 13.26 4.12 6.93
C PRO A 41 13.04 3.82 5.44
N GLU A 42 11.78 3.68 5.04
CA GLU A 42 11.38 3.28 3.70
C GLU A 42 10.52 4.36 3.03
N ILE A 43 10.74 4.56 1.73
CA ILE A 43 10.02 5.51 0.89
C ILE A 43 9.36 4.74 -0.26
N SER A 44 8.07 4.95 -0.44
CA SER A 44 7.30 4.39 -1.54
C SER A 44 7.10 5.42 -2.64
N ILE A 45 7.27 4.99 -3.88
CA ILE A 45 6.97 5.73 -5.09
C ILE A 45 5.93 4.94 -5.88
N ILE A 46 4.75 5.51 -6.04
CA ILE A 46 3.64 4.90 -6.78
C ILE A 46 3.41 5.70 -8.04
N THR A 47 3.42 5.03 -9.19
CA THR A 47 3.15 5.65 -10.49
C THR A 47 2.05 4.89 -11.19
N LEU A 48 1.02 5.59 -11.66
CA LEU A 48 -0.14 4.99 -12.34
C LEU A 48 -0.02 5.22 -13.85
N TYR A 49 -0.17 4.16 -14.62
CA TYR A 49 -0.21 4.22 -16.09
C TYR A 49 -1.27 3.26 -16.63
N PRO A 50 -2.55 3.66 -16.61
CA PRO A 50 -3.66 2.80 -16.99
C PRO A 50 -3.55 2.33 -18.45
N GLY A 51 -3.84 1.06 -18.69
CA GLY A 51 -3.85 0.47 -20.04
C GLY A 51 -2.50 -0.03 -20.54
N ALA A 52 -1.43 0.05 -19.73
CA ALA A 52 -0.13 -0.52 -20.05
C ALA A 52 0.06 -1.91 -19.41
N SER A 53 0.73 -2.79 -20.14
CA SER A 53 1.08 -4.13 -19.66
C SER A 53 2.17 -4.06 -18.58
N PRO A 54 2.28 -5.07 -17.68
CA PRO A 54 3.32 -5.08 -16.65
C PRO A 54 4.75 -4.93 -17.20
N SER A 55 5.04 -5.55 -18.35
CA SER A 55 6.36 -5.48 -18.99
C SER A 55 6.67 -4.09 -19.58
N GLU A 56 5.67 -3.39 -20.13
CA GLU A 56 5.84 -2.01 -20.57
C GLU A 56 6.05 -1.06 -19.40
N ILE A 57 5.29 -1.25 -18.31
CA ILE A 57 5.43 -0.46 -17.08
C ILE A 57 6.83 -0.64 -16.50
N GLU A 58 7.33 -1.88 -16.45
CA GLU A 58 8.68 -2.17 -15.96
C GLU A 58 9.74 -1.37 -16.74
N GLN A 59 9.67 -1.41 -18.08
CA GLN A 59 10.67 -0.78 -18.94
C GLN A 59 10.56 0.74 -19.01
N LEU A 60 9.34 1.26 -19.12
CA LEU A 60 9.09 2.68 -19.40
C LEU A 60 8.98 3.53 -18.13
N ILE A 61 8.67 2.92 -16.98
CA ILE A 61 8.39 3.63 -15.72
C ILE A 61 9.28 3.11 -14.61
N THR A 62 9.17 1.81 -14.28
CA THR A 62 9.81 1.25 -13.09
C THR A 62 11.33 1.38 -13.14
N LYS A 63 11.98 0.99 -14.25
CA LYS A 63 13.44 1.09 -14.41
C LYS A 63 13.96 2.53 -14.36
N PRO A 64 13.40 3.50 -15.13
CA PRO A 64 13.82 4.89 -15.01
C PRO A 64 13.67 5.48 -13.60
N VAL A 65 12.58 5.13 -12.91
CA VAL A 65 12.35 5.58 -11.53
C VAL A 65 13.34 4.94 -10.56
N GLU A 66 13.58 3.63 -10.68
CA GLU A 66 14.57 2.90 -9.88
C GLU A 66 15.98 3.50 -10.03
N GLU A 67 16.43 3.73 -11.27
CA GLU A 67 17.76 4.31 -11.54
C GLU A 67 17.91 5.70 -10.91
N ALA A 68 16.88 6.54 -10.98
CA ALA A 68 16.92 7.87 -10.38
C ALA A 68 16.94 7.82 -8.85
N VAL A 69 16.17 6.92 -8.25
CA VAL A 69 16.12 6.73 -6.79
C VAL A 69 17.43 6.12 -6.27
N ASN A 70 18.07 5.23 -7.03
CA ASN A 70 19.36 4.63 -6.69
C ASN A 70 20.49 5.68 -6.59
N SER A 71 20.34 6.82 -7.26
CA SER A 71 21.30 7.93 -7.17
C SER A 71 21.18 8.77 -5.88
N VAL A 72 20.19 8.49 -5.02
CA VAL A 72 19.96 9.21 -3.77
C VAL A 72 20.87 8.66 -2.67
N ALA A 73 21.64 9.54 -2.03
CA ALA A 73 22.50 9.17 -0.92
C ALA A 73 21.70 8.61 0.27
N GLY A 74 22.15 7.47 0.81
CA GLY A 74 21.53 6.82 1.96
C GLY A 74 20.53 5.72 1.61
N VAL A 75 20.20 5.52 0.33
CA VAL A 75 19.46 4.34 -0.15
C VAL A 75 20.38 3.12 -0.08
N THR A 76 19.92 2.06 0.57
CA THR A 76 20.66 0.80 0.73
C THR A 76 20.06 -0.34 -0.08
N ARG A 77 18.73 -0.34 -0.25
CA ARG A 77 18.02 -1.35 -1.03
C ARG A 77 16.87 -0.71 -1.78
N ILE A 78 16.60 -1.21 -2.98
CA ILE A 78 15.39 -0.88 -3.74
C ILE A 78 14.66 -2.17 -4.07
N HIS A 79 13.35 -2.14 -3.93
CA HIS A 79 12.43 -3.20 -4.32
C HIS A 79 11.37 -2.59 -5.23
N SER A 80 11.09 -3.21 -6.36
CA SER A 80 10.10 -2.72 -7.31
C SER A 80 9.15 -3.82 -7.73
N GLU A 81 7.89 -3.45 -7.88
CA GLU A 81 6.82 -4.33 -8.33
C GLU A 81 6.03 -3.61 -9.43
N SER A 82 5.90 -4.26 -10.58
CA SER A 82 5.16 -3.74 -11.74
C SER A 82 3.94 -4.62 -11.95
N ILE A 83 2.76 -4.03 -11.84
CA ILE A 83 1.48 -4.67 -12.09
C ILE A 83 0.75 -3.94 -13.21
N GLU A 84 -0.28 -4.55 -13.78
CA GLU A 84 -1.08 -3.92 -14.82
C GLU A 84 -1.63 -2.57 -14.33
N GLY A 85 -1.36 -1.51 -15.08
CA GLY A 85 -1.80 -0.16 -14.76
C GLY A 85 -1.02 0.60 -13.67
N ALA A 86 -0.06 -0.03 -12.96
CA ALA A 86 0.67 0.62 -11.87
C ALA A 86 2.10 0.09 -11.63
N SER A 87 2.98 0.99 -11.21
CA SER A 87 4.33 0.69 -10.72
C SER A 87 4.45 1.08 -9.26
N LEU A 88 4.98 0.18 -8.43
CA LEU A 88 5.37 0.42 -7.05
C LEU A 88 6.89 0.27 -6.92
N VAL A 89 7.58 1.30 -6.44
CA VAL A 89 9.00 1.26 -6.12
C VAL A 89 9.17 1.62 -4.65
N VAL A 90 9.84 0.78 -3.88
CA VAL A 90 10.12 0.96 -2.46
C VAL A 90 11.63 1.06 -2.26
N ALA A 91 12.07 2.18 -1.70
CA ALA A 91 13.47 2.44 -1.38
C ALA A 91 13.70 2.38 0.12
N THR A 92 14.55 1.46 0.55
CA THR A 92 14.99 1.31 1.94
C THR A 92 16.25 2.13 2.17
N LEU A 93 16.21 3.00 3.16
CA LEU A 93 17.33 3.84 3.59
C LEU A 93 18.11 3.18 4.74
N GLN A 94 19.30 3.69 5.00
CA GLN A 94 20.09 3.27 6.14
C GLN A 94 19.40 3.65 7.47
N TRP A 95 19.50 2.78 8.48
CA TRP A 95 19.01 3.04 9.83
C TRP A 95 19.64 4.31 10.42
N GLY A 96 18.82 5.16 11.05
CA GLY A 96 19.25 6.45 11.61
C GLY A 96 19.36 7.59 10.59
N SER A 97 19.04 7.35 9.32
CA SER A 97 18.94 8.42 8.32
C SER A 97 17.70 9.29 8.54
N ASN A 98 17.78 10.55 8.10
CA ASN A 98 16.63 11.45 8.12
C ASN A 98 15.71 11.16 6.92
N VAL A 99 14.61 10.46 7.19
CA VAL A 99 13.62 10.06 6.16
C VAL A 99 12.99 11.26 5.46
N ASP A 100 12.77 12.38 6.17
CA ASP A 100 12.23 13.61 5.55
C ASP A 100 13.17 14.19 4.49
N PHE A 101 14.46 14.25 4.82
CA PHE A 101 15.47 14.74 3.90
C PHE A 101 15.62 13.81 2.69
N ALA A 102 15.61 12.51 2.92
CA ALA A 102 15.65 11.51 1.86
C ALA A 102 14.40 11.60 0.96
N LEU A 103 13.21 11.81 1.54
CA LEU A 103 11.96 11.96 0.79
C LEU A 103 12.00 13.18 -0.13
N LEU A 104 12.56 14.30 0.32
CA LEU A 104 12.77 15.48 -0.52
C LEU A 104 13.73 15.16 -1.70
N LYS A 105 14.84 14.48 -1.42
CA LYS A 105 15.82 14.10 -2.45
C LYS A 105 15.26 13.11 -3.47
N VAL A 106 14.49 12.13 -3.00
CA VAL A 106 13.78 11.18 -3.87
C VAL A 106 12.80 11.93 -4.76
N ARG A 107 12.00 12.85 -4.21
CA ARG A 107 11.07 13.66 -4.99
C ARG A 107 11.79 14.48 -6.07
N GLU A 108 12.88 15.17 -5.72
CA GLU A 108 13.71 15.89 -6.68
C GLU A 108 14.19 14.99 -7.83
N LYS A 109 14.65 13.77 -7.53
CA LYS A 109 15.13 12.82 -8.53
C LYS A 109 14.02 12.27 -9.42
N VAL A 110 12.89 11.91 -8.83
CA VAL A 110 11.72 11.41 -9.58
C VAL A 110 11.15 12.50 -10.49
N ASP A 111 11.13 13.76 -10.03
CA ASP A 111 10.68 14.88 -10.84
C ASP A 111 11.56 15.12 -12.08
N LEU A 112 12.86 14.79 -12.04
CA LEU A 112 13.75 14.88 -13.22
C LEU A 112 13.42 13.82 -14.27
N VAL A 113 13.05 12.60 -13.85
CA VAL A 113 12.70 11.50 -14.77
C VAL A 113 11.34 11.72 -15.42
N LYS A 114 10.50 12.56 -14.84
CA LYS A 114 9.18 12.88 -15.37
C LYS A 114 9.18 13.35 -16.83
N GLY A 115 10.26 13.99 -17.29
CA GLY A 115 10.42 14.38 -18.70
C GLY A 115 10.67 13.23 -19.67
N ILE A 116 11.04 12.05 -19.15
CA ILE A 116 11.34 10.83 -19.91
C ILE A 116 10.13 9.88 -19.88
N LEU A 117 9.25 10.00 -18.88
CA LEU A 117 8.03 9.21 -18.78
C LEU A 117 7.04 9.56 -19.92
N PRO A 118 6.24 8.59 -20.40
CA PRO A 118 5.18 8.84 -21.37
C PRO A 118 4.17 9.90 -20.88
N GLN A 119 3.58 10.68 -21.80
CA GLN A 119 2.68 11.80 -21.44
C GLN A 119 1.37 11.35 -20.78
N ASP A 120 0.97 10.11 -21.01
CA ASP A 120 -0.27 9.52 -20.47
C ASP A 120 -0.09 8.97 -19.04
N VAL A 121 1.11 9.10 -18.45
CA VAL A 121 1.42 8.64 -17.09
C VAL A 121 0.97 9.68 -16.07
N TYR A 122 0.32 9.22 -15.00
CA TYR A 122 -0.01 10.08 -13.86
C TYR A 122 1.25 10.48 -13.10
N LYS A 123 1.22 11.64 -12.44
CA LYS A 123 2.34 12.13 -11.64
C LYS A 123 2.72 11.09 -10.56
N PRO A 124 3.99 10.67 -10.48
CA PRO A 124 4.45 9.78 -9.42
C PRO A 124 4.16 10.38 -8.03
N ILE A 125 3.63 9.55 -7.15
CA ILE A 125 3.33 9.90 -5.77
C ILE A 125 4.45 9.34 -4.90
N VAL A 126 5.22 10.23 -4.28
CA VAL A 126 6.31 9.88 -3.35
C VAL A 126 5.82 10.09 -1.92
N THR A 127 5.70 8.99 -1.17
CA THR A 127 5.23 8.96 0.22
C THR A 127 6.16 8.11 1.07
N ARG A 128 6.09 8.27 2.40
CA ARG A 128 6.74 7.31 3.30
C ARG A 128 6.04 5.96 3.18
N PHE A 129 6.81 4.88 3.31
CA PHE A 129 6.23 3.55 3.41
C PHE A 129 5.46 3.45 4.72
N ASP A 130 4.23 2.93 4.65
CA ASP A 130 3.41 2.66 5.82
C ASP A 130 3.29 1.14 5.98
N PRO A 131 3.88 0.54 7.03
CA PRO A 131 3.76 -0.89 7.28
C PRO A 131 2.30 -1.33 7.54
N ASN A 132 1.40 -0.41 7.90
CA ASN A 132 -0.03 -0.70 8.02
C ASN A 132 -0.72 -0.97 6.66
N SER A 133 -0.04 -0.65 5.55
CA SER A 133 -0.54 -0.97 4.20
C SER A 133 -0.31 -2.44 3.81
N LEU A 134 0.48 -3.19 4.58
CA LEU A 134 0.69 -4.61 4.32
C LEU A 134 -0.54 -5.43 4.74
N PRO A 135 -1.02 -6.36 3.91
CA PRO A 135 -2.16 -7.19 4.27
C PRO A 135 -1.78 -8.13 5.41
N VAL A 136 -2.57 -8.12 6.49
CA VAL A 136 -2.42 -9.03 7.64
C VAL A 136 -2.82 -10.46 7.28
N MET A 137 -3.75 -10.62 6.34
CA MET A 137 -4.24 -11.92 5.87
C MET A 137 -4.61 -11.84 4.38
N ASN A 138 -4.25 -12.87 3.62
CA ASN A 138 -4.72 -13.08 2.24
C ASN A 138 -5.68 -14.26 2.22
N ILE A 139 -6.89 -14.06 1.71
CA ILE A 139 -7.93 -15.09 1.60
C ILE A 139 -8.24 -15.30 0.11
N VAL A 140 -8.22 -16.56 -0.32
CA VAL A 140 -8.61 -16.94 -1.69
C VAL A 140 -10.04 -17.45 -1.67
N ILE A 141 -10.89 -16.87 -2.53
CA ILE A 141 -12.31 -17.23 -2.63
C ILE A 141 -12.53 -17.94 -3.96
N THR A 142 -13.11 -19.13 -3.90
CA THR A 142 -13.39 -19.98 -5.06
C THR A 142 -14.85 -20.41 -5.05
N SER A 143 -15.46 -20.55 -6.23
CA SER A 143 -16.81 -21.07 -6.39
C SER A 143 -16.87 -22.00 -7.61
N GLN A 144 -17.66 -23.07 -7.53
CA GLN A 144 -17.91 -23.98 -8.66
C GLN A 144 -19.14 -23.52 -9.48
N ASP A 145 -20.07 -22.80 -8.86
CA ASP A 145 -21.37 -22.45 -9.45
C ASP A 145 -21.45 -20.99 -9.95
N MET A 146 -20.46 -20.14 -9.63
CA MET A 146 -20.47 -18.71 -9.99
C MET A 146 -19.35 -18.37 -10.96
N ASP A 147 -19.67 -17.57 -11.99
CA ASP A 147 -18.65 -16.95 -12.85
C ASP A 147 -17.83 -15.91 -12.06
N LEU A 148 -16.60 -15.66 -12.48
CA LEU A 148 -15.65 -14.74 -11.83
C LEU A 148 -16.21 -13.33 -11.61
N ARG A 149 -17.09 -12.86 -12.50
CA ARG A 149 -17.75 -11.55 -12.36
C ARG A 149 -18.76 -11.56 -11.21
N GLN A 150 -19.61 -12.59 -11.15
CA GLN A 150 -20.61 -12.74 -10.09
C GLN A 150 -19.92 -12.97 -8.75
N LEU A 151 -18.90 -13.83 -8.71
CA LEU A 151 -18.13 -14.11 -7.50
C LEU A 151 -17.47 -12.85 -6.93
N ARG A 152 -16.85 -12.01 -7.79
CA ARG A 152 -16.28 -10.74 -7.36
C ARG A 152 -17.34 -9.81 -6.79
N TYR A 153 -18.47 -9.65 -7.49
CA TYR A 153 -19.56 -8.78 -7.03
C TYR A 153 -20.16 -9.23 -5.70
N GLU A 154 -20.41 -10.53 -5.53
CA GLU A 154 -20.88 -11.10 -4.27
C GLU A 154 -19.85 -10.93 -3.14
N THR A 155 -18.57 -11.09 -3.45
CA THR A 155 -17.48 -10.88 -2.49
C THR A 155 -17.42 -9.42 -2.03
N GLU A 156 -17.39 -8.47 -2.97
CA GLU A 156 -17.33 -7.03 -2.66
C GLU A 156 -18.57 -6.56 -1.90
N LYS A 157 -19.76 -7.08 -2.24
CA LYS A 157 -21.01 -6.62 -1.65
C LYS A 157 -21.33 -7.26 -0.30
N ASN A 158 -21.01 -8.54 -0.13
CA ASN A 158 -21.44 -9.31 1.04
C ASN A 158 -20.27 -9.72 1.94
N ILE A 159 -19.11 -10.07 1.39
CA ILE A 159 -17.98 -10.60 2.18
C ILE A 159 -17.11 -9.45 2.73
N VAL A 160 -16.74 -8.48 1.91
CA VAL A 160 -15.90 -7.33 2.32
C VAL A 160 -16.51 -6.59 3.52
N PRO A 161 -17.80 -6.21 3.54
CA PRO A 161 -18.37 -5.49 4.67
C PRO A 161 -18.42 -6.31 5.96
N LEU A 162 -18.41 -7.65 5.89
CA LEU A 162 -18.34 -8.50 7.08
C LEU A 162 -16.96 -8.41 7.74
N PHE A 163 -15.88 -8.35 6.94
CA PHE A 163 -14.52 -8.19 7.45
C PHE A 163 -14.26 -6.77 7.96
N GLU A 164 -14.73 -5.75 7.24
CA GLU A 164 -14.58 -4.34 7.67
C GLU A 164 -15.32 -4.02 8.98
N ARG A 165 -16.30 -4.84 9.39
CA ARG A 165 -16.99 -4.70 10.68
C ARG A 165 -16.22 -5.26 11.87
N ILE A 166 -15.16 -6.03 11.65
CA ILE A 166 -14.35 -6.61 12.73
C ILE A 166 -13.48 -5.50 13.31
N ASP A 167 -13.55 -5.31 14.64
CA ASP A 167 -12.73 -4.32 15.34
C ASP A 167 -11.24 -4.56 15.06
N GLY A 168 -10.56 -3.52 14.56
CA GLY A 168 -9.14 -3.57 14.18
C GLY A 168 -8.88 -3.78 12.69
N VAL A 169 -9.90 -4.01 11.85
CA VAL A 169 -9.73 -4.08 10.39
C VAL A 169 -9.86 -2.68 9.79
N GLY A 170 -8.76 -2.15 9.24
CA GLY A 170 -8.76 -0.83 8.58
C GLY A 170 -9.33 -0.85 7.16
N ASN A 171 -9.03 -1.88 6.37
CA ASN A 171 -9.53 -2.04 5.00
C ASN A 171 -9.49 -3.51 4.55
N ALA A 172 -10.49 -3.94 3.78
CA ALA A 172 -10.47 -5.22 3.07
C ALA A 172 -10.59 -4.99 1.56
N LYS A 173 -9.61 -5.49 0.79
CA LYS A 173 -9.52 -5.27 -0.66
C LYS A 173 -9.66 -6.58 -1.43
N VAL A 174 -10.50 -6.57 -2.47
CA VAL A 174 -10.67 -7.71 -3.38
C VAL A 174 -9.79 -7.53 -4.61
N THR A 175 -8.87 -8.47 -4.80
CA THR A 175 -7.92 -8.49 -5.93
C THR A 175 -8.28 -9.62 -6.91
N GLY A 176 -8.16 -9.39 -8.22
CA GLY A 176 -8.46 -10.41 -9.25
C GLY A 176 -9.94 -10.50 -9.70
N GLY A 177 -10.31 -11.53 -10.45
CA GLY A 177 -11.66 -11.66 -11.04
C GLY A 177 -11.91 -10.68 -12.20
N LYS A 178 -13.17 -10.55 -12.64
CA LYS A 178 -13.56 -9.66 -13.75
C LYS A 178 -14.27 -8.43 -13.22
N VAL A 179 -13.67 -7.26 -13.42
CA VAL A 179 -14.31 -5.97 -13.11
C VAL A 179 -15.32 -5.64 -14.22
N ARG A 180 -16.45 -5.03 -13.85
CA ARG A 180 -17.41 -4.53 -14.83
C ARG A 180 -16.82 -3.32 -15.55
N GLN A 181 -16.45 -3.51 -16.81
CA GLN A 181 -16.13 -2.43 -17.74
C GLN A 181 -17.27 -2.23 -18.73
N ILE A 182 -17.55 -0.97 -19.06
CA ILE A 182 -18.46 -0.60 -20.15
C ILE A 182 -17.57 -0.33 -21.36
N GLU A 183 -17.61 -1.23 -22.33
CA GLU A 183 -16.88 -1.09 -23.57
C GLU A 183 -17.79 -0.46 -24.63
N VAL A 184 -17.34 0.66 -25.20
CA VAL A 184 -18.05 1.35 -26.28
C VAL A 184 -17.41 0.93 -27.60
N LEU A 185 -18.01 -0.06 -28.27
CA LEU A 185 -17.56 -0.53 -29.57
C LEU A 185 -18.07 0.41 -30.66
N VAL A 186 -17.14 1.15 -31.28
CA VAL A 186 -17.48 2.13 -32.32
C VAL A 186 -17.35 1.50 -33.70
N ASN A 187 -18.40 1.64 -34.53
CA ASN A 187 -18.38 1.20 -35.92
C ASN A 187 -17.69 2.26 -36.80
N ARG A 188 -16.55 1.89 -37.41
CA ARG A 188 -15.76 2.78 -38.28
C ARG A 188 -16.51 3.21 -39.55
N ASP A 189 -17.31 2.34 -40.14
CA ASP A 189 -18.05 2.67 -41.38
C ASP A 189 -19.15 3.70 -41.09
N ALA A 190 -19.80 3.57 -39.93
CA ALA A 190 -20.78 4.55 -39.47
C ALA A 190 -20.12 5.91 -39.18
N LEU A 191 -18.95 5.94 -38.52
CA LEU A 191 -18.22 7.18 -38.29
C LEU A 191 -17.91 7.94 -39.60
N GLN A 192 -17.50 7.20 -40.63
CA GLN A 192 -17.22 7.79 -41.95
C GLN A 192 -18.49 8.29 -42.63
N ALA A 193 -19.60 7.54 -42.54
CA ALA A 193 -20.89 7.95 -43.09
C ALA A 193 -21.45 9.23 -42.43
N TYR A 194 -21.22 9.38 -41.13
CA TYR A 194 -21.64 10.57 -40.36
C TYR A 194 -20.56 11.65 -40.27
N ASN A 195 -19.45 11.51 -41.01
CA ASN A 195 -18.32 12.45 -41.05
C ASN A 195 -17.83 12.90 -39.66
N THR A 196 -17.90 12.01 -38.68
CA THR A 196 -17.64 12.27 -37.26
C THR A 196 -16.35 11.58 -36.84
N GLY A 197 -15.54 12.27 -36.04
CA GLY A 197 -14.25 11.74 -35.57
C GLY A 197 -14.40 10.92 -34.28
N ILE A 198 -13.49 9.97 -34.05
CA ILE A 198 -13.45 9.21 -32.78
C ILE A 198 -13.31 10.15 -31.56
N HIS A 199 -12.57 11.26 -31.72
CA HIS A 199 -12.38 12.28 -30.69
C HIS A 199 -13.68 12.99 -30.32
N GLU A 200 -14.61 13.14 -31.26
CA GLU A 200 -15.89 13.81 -31.03
C GLU A 200 -16.83 12.94 -30.17
N ILE A 201 -16.81 11.62 -30.38
CA ILE A 201 -17.50 10.65 -29.51
C ILE A 201 -16.92 10.69 -28.09
N ILE A 202 -15.58 10.68 -27.96
CA ILE A 202 -14.92 10.73 -26.65
C ILE A 202 -15.34 11.99 -25.89
N ASN A 203 -15.31 13.15 -26.56
CA ASN A 203 -15.72 14.43 -25.98
C ASN A 203 -17.21 14.44 -25.62
N SER A 204 -18.08 13.87 -26.46
CA SER A 204 -19.52 13.77 -26.19
C SER A 204 -19.81 12.93 -24.95
N ILE A 205 -19.13 11.79 -24.80
CA ILE A 205 -19.29 10.91 -23.62
C ILE A 205 -18.79 11.61 -22.36
N GLN A 206 -17.63 12.28 -22.43
CA GLN A 206 -17.07 13.01 -21.28
C GLN A 206 -17.98 14.18 -20.85
N SER A 207 -18.54 14.92 -21.81
CA SER A 207 -19.44 16.05 -21.53
C SER A 207 -20.80 15.60 -20.98
N SER A 208 -21.29 14.41 -21.38
CA SER A 208 -22.58 13.88 -20.97
C SER A 208 -22.54 13.18 -19.60
N HIS A 209 -21.35 12.85 -19.08
CA HIS A 209 -21.16 12.25 -17.75
C HIS A 209 -21.12 13.28 -16.60
N TYR A 210 -21.29 14.58 -16.88
CA TYR A 210 -21.48 15.61 -15.86
C TYR A 210 -22.97 15.76 -15.49
N ASN A 211 -23.53 14.78 -14.77
CA ASN A 211 -24.76 14.97 -13.98
C ASN A 211 -24.81 13.95 -12.83
#